data_AF-A0A8C1JYC1-F1
#
_entry.id   AF-A0A8C1JYC1-F1
#
_cell.length_a   1.000
_cell.length_b   1.000
_cell.length_c   1.000
_cell.angle_alpha   90.00
_cell.angle_beta   90.00
_cell.angle_gamma   90.00
#
_symmetry.space_group_name_H-M   'P 1'
#
loop_
_entity.id
_entity.type
_entity.pdbx_description
1 polymer ?
#
loop_
_entity_poly.entity_id
_entity_poly.type
_entity_poly.pdbx_seq_one_letter_code
_entity_poly.pdbx_strand_id
1 'polypeptide(L)' 'MLSLRLPQLFDIHQVPKVFREDGIMSGYRHPRSSALDCILSSFQMTNETVNIWTHFLPTW' A
#
# COMPACT_ATOMS: atom_id res chain seq x y z
N MET A 1 21.98 -5.43 -12.73
CA MET A 1 20.60 -4.92 -12.86
C MET A 1 19.97 -4.89 -11.48
N LEU A 2 19.58 -3.71 -10.97
CA LEU A 2 18.75 -3.66 -9.75
C LEU A 2 17.33 -4.11 -10.15
N SER A 3 16.95 -5.32 -9.77
CA SER A 3 15.55 -5.75 -9.86
C SER A 3 14.81 -5.12 -8.67
N LEU A 4 14.11 -4.02 -8.91
CA LEU A 4 13.21 -3.43 -7.93
C LEU A 4 12.00 -4.37 -7.79
N ARG A 5 12.00 -5.18 -6.73
CA ARG A 5 10.82 -5.98 -6.39
C ARG A 5 9.84 -5.07 -5.66
N LEU A 6 8.66 -4.92 -6.25
CA LEU A 6 7.56 -4.26 -5.57
C LEU A 6 7.04 -5.15 -4.43
N PRO A 7 6.57 -4.55 -3.32
CA PRO A 7 5.93 -5.28 -2.25
C PRO A 7 4.77 -6.14 -2.76
N GLN A 8 4.64 -7.35 -2.22
CA GLN A 8 3.48 -8.18 -2.46
C GLN A 8 2.23 -7.56 -1.84
N LEU A 9 1.12 -7.58 -2.57
CA LEU A 9 -0.18 -7.13 -2.09
C LEU A 9 -1.03 -8.31 -1.64
N PHE A 10 -1.92 -8.03 -0.70
CA PHE A 10 -2.75 -9.01 -0.02
C PHE A 10 -4.23 -8.70 -0.20
N ASP A 11 -5.03 -9.75 -0.19
CA ASP A 11 -6.48 -9.68 -0.10
C ASP A 11 -6.94 -9.53 1.34
N ILE A 12 -8.14 -9.00 1.54
CA ILE A 12 -8.75 -8.72 2.85
C ILE A 12 -8.61 -9.90 3.84
N HIS A 13 -8.74 -11.13 3.36
CA HIS A 13 -8.67 -12.33 4.22
C HIS A 13 -7.27 -12.63 4.76
N GLN A 14 -6.22 -12.17 4.07
CA GLN A 14 -4.82 -12.43 4.40
C GLN A 14 -4.24 -11.45 5.42
N VAL A 15 -4.94 -10.36 5.72
CA VAL A 15 -4.47 -9.28 6.61
C VAL A 15 -5.26 -9.30 7.93
N PRO A 16 -4.68 -8.99 9.10
CA PRO A 16 -5.43 -8.92 10.35
C PRO A 16 -6.58 -7.91 10.31
N LYS A 17 -7.67 -8.18 11.03
CA LYS A 17 -8.89 -7.35 11.01
C LYS A 17 -8.67 -5.86 11.34
N VAL A 18 -7.66 -5.55 12.15
CA VAL A 18 -7.30 -4.17 12.53
C VAL A 18 -6.83 -3.31 11.35
N PHE A 19 -6.36 -3.92 10.26
CA PHE A 19 -5.92 -3.23 9.05
C PHE A 19 -6.95 -3.28 7.91
N ARG A 20 -8.12 -3.86 8.16
CA ARG A 20 -9.17 -4.00 7.14
C ARG A 20 -10.09 -2.79 7.20
N GLU A 21 -10.61 -2.42 6.05
CA GLU A 21 -11.59 -1.36 5.89
C GLU A 21 -12.78 -1.92 5.11
N ASP A 22 -13.97 -1.47 5.47
CA ASP A 22 -15.20 -1.92 4.84
C ASP A 22 -15.23 -1.48 3.37
N GLY A 23 -15.51 -2.42 2.47
CA GLY A 23 -15.53 -2.18 1.03
C GLY A 23 -14.18 -2.32 0.30
N ILE A 24 -13.08 -2.55 1.02
CA ILE A 24 -11.76 -2.83 0.41
C ILE A 24 -11.50 -4.33 0.40
N MET A 25 -11.50 -4.93 -0.79
CA MET A 25 -11.35 -6.39 -0.95
C MET A 25 -9.89 -6.83 -1.14
N SER A 26 -9.05 -5.98 -1.72
CA SER A 26 -7.67 -6.31 -2.11
C SER A 26 -6.77 -5.07 -2.13
N GLY A 27 -5.47 -5.28 -2.31
CA GLY A 27 -4.51 -4.18 -2.44
C GLY A 27 -3.89 -3.74 -1.12
N TYR A 28 -4.02 -4.56 -0.08
CA TYR A 28 -3.41 -4.32 1.23
C TYR A 28 -1.91 -4.58 1.20
N ARG A 29 -1.17 -3.83 2.00
CA ARG A 29 0.28 -4.00 2.20
C ARG A 29 0.55 -4.95 3.37
N HIS A 30 1.74 -5.51 3.41
CA HIS A 30 2.15 -6.36 4.53
C HIS A 30 2.22 -5.53 5.83
N PRO A 31 1.66 -5.99 6.96
CA PRO A 31 1.68 -5.26 8.24
C PRO A 31 3.09 -4.95 8.76
N ARG A 32 4.09 -5.74 8.35
CA ARG A 32 5.51 -5.50 8.62
C ARG A 32 6.21 -5.18 7.30
N SER A 33 5.98 -3.99 6.78
CA SER A 33 6.71 -3.45 5.63
C SER A 33 7.94 -2.70 6.10
N SER A 34 9.06 -2.79 5.38
CA SER A 34 10.23 -1.96 5.66
C SER A 34 9.97 -0.50 5.23
N ALA A 35 10.80 0.45 5.68
CA ALA A 35 10.70 1.84 5.25
C ALA A 35 10.85 1.98 3.72
N LEU A 36 11.72 1.16 3.11
CA LEU A 36 11.90 1.12 1.66
C LEU A 36 10.64 0.59 0.98
N ASP A 37 10.04 -0.49 1.49
CA ASP A 37 8.78 -1.03 0.97
C ASP A 37 7.64 0.00 1.04
N CYS A 38 7.58 0.79 2.11
CA CYS A 38 6.61 1.87 2.24
C CYS A 38 6.78 2.94 1.14
N ILE A 39 8.01 3.36 0.89
CA ILE A 39 8.31 4.34 -0.18
C ILE A 39 7.95 3.75 -1.55
N LEU A 40 8.39 2.52 -1.85
CA LEU A 40 8.06 1.87 -3.11
C LEU A 40 6.55 1.67 -3.29
N SER A 41 5.82 1.33 -2.21
CA SER A 41 4.37 1.14 -2.27
C SER A 41 3.61 2.42 -2.65
N SER A 42 4.20 3.59 -2.43
CA SER A 42 3.61 4.87 -2.85
C SER A 42 3.57 5.03 -4.38
N PHE A 43 4.39 4.27 -5.10
CA PHE A 43 4.42 4.23 -6.57
C PHE A 43 3.76 2.96 -7.16
N GLN A 44 3.22 2.08 -6.30
CA GLN A 44 2.45 0.89 -6.68
C GLN A 44 0.96 1.17 -6.49
N MET A 45 0.07 0.52 -7.23
CA MET A 45 -1.37 0.65 -7.01
C MET A 45 -1.79 -0.18 -5.79
N THR A 46 -1.96 0.49 -4.65
CA THR A 46 -2.40 -0.09 -3.36
C THR A 46 -3.62 0.68 -2.85
N ASN A 47 -4.27 0.15 -1.82
CA ASN A 47 -5.40 0.83 -1.17
C ASN A 47 -5.01 2.22 -0.60
N GLU A 48 -3.75 2.43 -0.23
CA GLU A 48 -3.27 3.69 0.34
C GLU A 48 -2.68 4.66 -0.69
N THR A 49 -2.50 4.25 -1.95
CA THR A 49 -1.74 5.07 -2.90
C THR A 49 -2.41 6.42 -3.14
N VAL A 50 -3.71 6.43 -3.43
CA VAL A 50 -4.47 7.68 -3.60
C VAL A 50 -4.53 8.48 -2.29
N ASN A 51 -4.68 7.82 -1.14
CA ASN A 51 -4.66 8.49 0.17
C ASN A 51 -3.34 9.23 0.41
N ILE A 52 -2.21 8.60 0.07
CA ILE A 52 -0.89 9.23 0.17
C ILE A 52 -0.79 10.42 -0.79
N TRP A 53 -1.13 10.22 -2.08
CA TRP A 53 -0.98 11.26 -3.09
C TRP A 53 -1.91 12.44 -2.89
N THR A 54 -3.13 12.26 -2.40
CA THR A 54 -4.05 13.37 -2.12
C THR A 54 -3.54 14.29 -1.01
N HIS A 55 -2.79 13.76 -0.04
CA HIS A 55 -2.14 14.56 1.00
C HIS A 55 -0.81 15.16 0.55
N PHE A 56 -0.11 14.50 -0.39
CA PHE A 56 1.19 14.93 -0.87
C PHE A 56 1.12 15.94 -2.03
N LEU A 57 0.14 15.80 -2.92
CA LEU A 57 -0.07 16.71 -4.03
C LEU A 57 -0.66 18.01 -3.48
N PRO A 58 0.04 19.14 -3.61
CA PRO A 58 -0.57 20.43 -3.33
C PRO A 58 -1.73 20.62 -4.32
N THR A 59 -2.94 20.85 -3.81
CA THR A 59 -4.13 21.14 -4.63
C THR A 59 -4.16 22.61 -5.09
N TRP A 60 -2.98 23.23 -5.31
CA TRP A 60 -2.84 24.64 -5.69
C TRP A 60 -2.19 24.76 -7.06
#